data_AF-A0A933QZG3-F1
#
_entry.id   AF-A0A933QZG3-F1
#
_cell.length_a   1.000
_cell.length_b   1.000
_cell.length_c   1.000
_cell.angle_alpha   90.00
_cell.angle_beta   90.00
_cell.angle_gamma   90.00
#
_symmetry.space_group_name_H-M   'P 1'
#
loop_
_entity.id
_entity.type
_entity.pdbx_description
1 polymer ?
#
loop_
_entity_poly.entity_id
_entity_poly.type
_entity_poly.pdbx_seq_one_letter_code
_entity_poly.pdbx_strand_id
1 'polypeptide(L)'
;MSTKLEQVNDKFQVKRYKIQYPISAYTFPRETRLQLVRFDDKYIHIELTDGRVLSVPLGWIPTVHHAAPEEREKYEISRDRTMIIWDPAKCAINDEIRISDYLEPLNNISKMVAEKKTEYRVKPATRQRRVTRHKPRARAK
;
A
#
# COMPACT_ATOMS: atom_id res chain seq x y z
N MET A 1 -52.39 19.55 -20.28
CA MET A 1 -51.85 18.45 -21.09
C MET A 1 -50.97 17.60 -20.18
N SER A 2 -51.50 16.50 -19.63
CA SER A 2 -50.82 15.67 -18.63
C SER A 2 -50.21 14.46 -19.32
N THR A 3 -48.89 14.45 -19.49
CA THR A 3 -48.19 13.37 -20.19
C THR A 3 -48.03 12.19 -19.24
N LYS A 4 -48.86 11.15 -19.47
CA LYS A 4 -48.83 9.90 -18.72
C LYS A 4 -47.57 9.14 -19.12
N LEU A 5 -46.58 9.10 -18.23
CA LEU A 5 -45.42 8.22 -18.34
C LEU A 5 -45.91 6.77 -18.17
N GLU A 6 -46.06 6.05 -19.27
CA GLU A 6 -46.25 4.60 -19.24
C GLU A 6 -44.96 3.96 -18.73
N GLN A 7 -45.00 3.51 -17.48
CA GLN A 7 -44.02 2.56 -16.95
C GLN A 7 -44.18 1.25 -17.72
N VAL A 8 -43.34 1.05 -18.73
CA VAL A 8 -43.12 -0.24 -19.35
C VAL A 8 -42.41 -1.12 -18.32
N ASN A 9 -43.22 -1.82 -17.52
CA ASN A 9 -42.76 -2.84 -16.59
C ASN A 9 -42.48 -4.11 -17.40
N ASP A 10 -41.30 -4.16 -18.03
CA ASP A 10 -40.82 -5.36 -18.71
C ASP A 10 -40.62 -6.46 -17.66
N LYS A 11 -41.57 -7.40 -17.61
CA LYS A 11 -41.56 -8.55 -16.71
C LYS A 11 -40.47 -9.52 -17.16
N PHE A 12 -39.23 -9.28 -16.73
CA PHE A 12 -38.14 -10.24 -16.93
C PHE A 12 -38.53 -11.58 -16.28
N GLN A 13 -38.65 -12.62 -17.10
CA GLN A 13 -38.87 -13.99 -16.64
C GLN A 13 -37.58 -14.51 -15.98
N VAL A 14 -37.51 -14.46 -14.65
CA VAL A 14 -36.33 -14.92 -13.89
C VAL A 14 -36.36 -16.44 -13.71
N LYS A 15 -35.49 -17.15 -14.42
CA LYS A 15 -35.23 -18.58 -14.16
C LYS A 15 -34.37 -18.72 -12.89
N ARG A 16 -34.83 -19.55 -11.94
CA ARG A 16 -34.11 -19.84 -10.69
C ARG A 16 -33.57 -21.27 -10.73
N TYR A 17 -32.33 -21.45 -10.28
CA TYR A 17 -31.68 -22.75 -10.20
C TYR A 17 -31.38 -23.11 -8.74
N LYS A 18 -31.39 -24.41 -8.44
CA LYS A 18 -31.03 -24.91 -7.11
C LYS A 18 -29.53 -24.71 -6.90
N ILE A 19 -29.16 -24.02 -5.82
CA ILE A 19 -27.77 -23.84 -5.40
C ILE A 19 -27.27 -25.17 -4.82
N GLN A 20 -26.08 -25.62 -5.23
CA GLN A 20 -25.52 -26.91 -4.80
C GLN A 20 -25.01 -26.89 -3.35
N TYR A 21 -24.42 -25.78 -2.92
CA TYR A 21 -23.91 -25.59 -1.55
C TYR A 21 -24.37 -24.24 -0.99
N PRO A 22 -24.78 -24.17 0.28
CA PRO A 22 -25.12 -22.89 0.91
C PRO A 22 -23.87 -22.00 0.99
N ILE A 23 -24.06 -20.68 1.01
CA ILE A 23 -22.94 -19.72 1.11
C ILE A 23 -22.06 -19.97 2.35
N SER A 24 -22.62 -20.51 3.42
CA SER A 24 -21.90 -20.87 4.65
C SER A 24 -20.92 -22.03 4.49
N ALA A 25 -21.01 -22.82 3.41
CA ALA A 25 -20.06 -23.89 3.11
C ALA A 25 -18.76 -23.37 2.49
N TYR A 26 -18.72 -22.10 2.06
CA TYR A 26 -17.56 -21.49 1.43
C TYR A 26 -16.72 -20.75 2.48
N THR A 27 -15.40 -20.74 2.29
CA THR A 27 -14.47 -19.95 3.09
C THR A 27 -14.16 -18.66 2.37
N PHE A 28 -14.28 -17.53 3.08
CA PHE A 28 -13.96 -16.19 2.56
C PHE A 28 -12.86 -15.56 3.43
N PRO A 29 -11.57 -15.87 3.16
CA PRO A 29 -10.46 -15.28 3.91
C PRO A 29 -10.45 -13.76 3.80
N ARG A 30 -10.12 -13.09 4.91
CA ARG A 30 -10.06 -11.61 4.99
C ARG A 30 -8.68 -11.07 5.35
N GLU A 31 -7.77 -11.93 5.80
CA GLU A 31 -6.44 -11.50 6.21
C GLU A 31 -5.58 -11.15 4.99
N THR A 32 -4.68 -10.18 5.12
CA THR A 32 -3.81 -9.73 4.02
C THR A 32 -2.33 -9.89 4.37
N ARG A 33 -2.03 -10.92 5.18
CA ARG A 33 -0.68 -11.16 5.67
C ARG A 33 0.19 -11.81 4.59
N LEU A 34 1.30 -11.16 4.28
CA LEU A 34 2.30 -11.69 3.35
C LEU A 34 3.01 -12.90 3.93
N GLN A 35 3.27 -13.87 3.06
CA GLN A 35 4.11 -15.05 3.31
C GLN A 35 5.39 -15.00 2.47
N LEU A 36 5.25 -14.75 1.17
CA LEU A 36 6.36 -14.73 0.20
C LEU A 36 6.08 -13.70 -0.90
N VAL A 37 7.14 -13.08 -1.42
CA VAL A 37 7.07 -12.21 -2.60
C VAL A 37 8.13 -12.65 -3.60
N ARG A 38 7.76 -12.70 -4.88
CA ARG A 38 8.67 -12.98 -5.99
C ARG A 38 8.34 -12.09 -7.19
N PHE A 39 9.33 -11.84 -8.02
CA PHE A 39 9.18 -10.99 -9.20
C PHE A 39 9.38 -11.80 -10.48
N ASP A 40 8.66 -11.45 -11.52
CA ASP A 40 9.02 -11.77 -12.90
C ASP A 40 9.14 -10.46 -13.71
N ASP A 41 9.27 -10.57 -15.04
CA ASP A 41 9.44 -9.40 -15.90
C ASP A 41 8.21 -8.46 -15.93
N LYS A 42 7.03 -8.96 -15.58
CA LYS A 42 5.74 -8.28 -15.77
C LYS A 42 4.96 -8.08 -14.49
N TYR A 43 5.17 -8.91 -13.47
CA TYR A 43 4.36 -9.00 -12.27
C TYR A 43 5.21 -9.11 -11.01
N ILE A 44 4.65 -8.57 -9.92
CA ILE A 44 4.97 -8.99 -8.57
C ILE A 44 3.95 -10.05 -8.15
N HIS A 45 4.43 -11.20 -7.68
CA HIS A 45 3.59 -12.25 -7.13
C HIS A 45 3.75 -12.29 -5.62
N ILE A 46 2.61 -12.28 -4.93
CA ILE A 46 2.50 -12.20 -3.48
C ILE A 46 1.72 -13.41 -3.00
N GLU A 47 2.35 -14.25 -2.20
CA GLU A 47 1.68 -15.34 -1.49
C GLU A 47 1.24 -14.83 -0.12
N LEU A 48 -0.03 -15.06 0.21
CA LEU A 48 -0.60 -14.74 1.51
C LEU A 48 -0.56 -15.95 2.43
N THR A 49 -0.58 -15.71 3.74
CA THR A 49 -0.55 -16.79 4.75
C THR A 49 -1.78 -17.69 4.70
N ASP A 50 -2.87 -17.25 4.05
CA ASP A 50 -4.09 -18.04 3.84
C ASP A 50 -4.07 -18.88 2.55
N GLY A 51 -2.95 -18.88 1.83
CA GLY A 51 -2.74 -19.67 0.61
C GLY A 51 -3.20 -19.01 -0.69
N ARG A 52 -3.74 -17.78 -0.63
CA ARG A 52 -4.02 -17.01 -1.85
C ARG A 52 -2.73 -16.50 -2.47
N VAL A 53 -2.72 -16.43 -3.81
CA VAL A 53 -1.64 -15.81 -4.59
C VAL A 53 -2.21 -14.64 -5.38
N LEU A 54 -1.66 -13.45 -5.13
CA LEU A 54 -1.99 -12.24 -5.88
C LEU A 54 -0.87 -11.94 -6.87
N SER A 55 -1.22 -11.63 -8.12
CA SER A 55 -0.25 -11.15 -9.12
C SER A 55 -0.64 -9.73 -9.54
N VAL A 56 0.23 -8.77 -9.23
CA VAL A 56 0.01 -7.35 -9.55
C VAL A 56 0.95 -6.97 -10.69
N PRO A 57 0.47 -6.35 -11.78
CA PRO A 57 1.34 -5.87 -12.85
C PRO A 57 2.37 -4.87 -12.31
N LEU A 58 3.65 -5.07 -12.63
CA LEU A 58 4.71 -4.13 -12.26
C LEU A 58 4.44 -2.74 -12.81
N GLY A 59 3.85 -2.64 -14.02
CA GLY A 59 3.48 -1.36 -14.62
C GLY A 59 2.51 -0.50 -13.79
N TRP A 60 1.87 -1.05 -12.75
CA TRP A 60 1.05 -0.28 -11.81
C TRP A 60 1.88 0.43 -10.72
N ILE A 61 3.13 0.00 -10.52
CA ILE A 61 4.07 0.56 -9.53
C ILE A 61 5.31 1.08 -10.28
N PRO A 62 5.30 2.33 -10.78
CA PRO A 62 6.32 2.84 -11.70
C PRO A 62 7.76 2.77 -11.19
N THR A 63 7.97 2.98 -9.89
CA THR A 63 9.29 2.90 -9.22
C THR A 63 9.88 1.50 -9.31
N VAL A 64 9.08 0.48 -8.99
CA VAL A 64 9.49 -0.93 -9.04
C VAL A 64 9.58 -1.43 -10.47
N HIS A 65 8.68 -0.98 -11.36
CA HIS A 65 8.72 -1.32 -12.80
C HIS A 65 10.03 -0.92 -13.47
N HIS A 66 10.50 0.31 -13.25
CA HIS A 66 11.71 0.82 -13.89
C HIS A 66 13.01 0.39 -13.20
N ALA A 67 12.93 -0.20 -12.01
CA ALA A 67 14.09 -0.70 -11.30
C ALA A 67 14.65 -1.98 -11.95
N ALA A 68 15.96 -2.19 -11.83
CA ALA A 68 16.62 -3.42 -12.24
C ALA A 68 16.11 -4.60 -11.38
N PRO A 69 16.05 -5.84 -11.91
CA PRO A 69 15.58 -7.02 -11.17
C PRO A 69 16.27 -7.18 -9.80
N GLU A 70 17.57 -6.93 -9.73
CA GLU A 70 18.37 -7.06 -8.50
C GLU A 70 17.98 -6.03 -7.43
N GLU A 71 17.44 -4.87 -7.83
CA GLU A 71 16.94 -3.86 -6.89
C GLU A 71 15.55 -4.22 -6.37
N ARG A 72 14.72 -4.87 -7.19
CA ARG A 72 13.38 -5.34 -6.78
C ARG A 72 13.48 -6.37 -5.65
N GLU A 73 14.48 -7.25 -5.72
CA GLU A 73 14.72 -8.31 -4.72
C GLU A 73 15.22 -7.80 -3.35
N LYS A 74 15.59 -6.52 -3.23
CA LYS A 74 16.07 -5.91 -1.96
C LYS A 74 14.95 -5.44 -1.04
N TYR A 75 13.74 -5.94 -1.25
CA TYR A 75 12.59 -5.59 -0.42
C TYR A 75 12.68 -6.24 0.97
N GLU A 76 11.95 -5.67 1.92
CA GLU A 76 11.67 -6.26 3.22
C GLU A 76 10.15 -6.37 3.42
N ILE A 77 9.71 -7.45 4.06
CA ILE A 77 8.32 -7.58 4.52
C ILE A 77 8.22 -6.87 5.86
N SER A 78 7.22 -5.99 6.00
CA SER A 78 6.98 -5.28 7.27
C SER A 78 6.76 -6.24 8.43
N ARG A 79 7.01 -5.79 9.67
CA ARG A 79 6.90 -6.64 10.87
C ARG A 79 5.50 -7.25 11.06
N ASP A 80 4.46 -6.50 10.71
CA ASP A 80 3.06 -6.94 10.74
C ASP A 80 2.65 -7.74 9.49
N ARG A 81 3.57 -7.87 8.52
CA ARG A 81 3.42 -8.56 7.25
C ARG A 81 2.26 -8.03 6.41
N THR A 82 2.04 -6.73 6.38
CA THR A 82 1.00 -6.10 5.54
C THR A 82 1.56 -5.29 4.38
N MET A 83 2.87 -5.04 4.38
CA MET A 83 3.56 -4.22 3.39
C MET A 83 4.86 -4.85 2.87
N ILE A 84 5.21 -4.45 1.66
CA ILE A 84 6.51 -4.65 1.02
C ILE A 84 7.22 -3.30 1.01
N ILE A 85 8.43 -3.23 1.54
CA ILE A 85 9.15 -1.99 1.77
C ILE A 85 10.51 -2.07 1.09
N TRP A 86 10.86 -1.02 0.34
CA TRP A 86 12.21 -0.81 -0.17
C TRP A 86 12.87 0.34 0.56
N ASP A 87 13.97 0.05 1.26
CA ASP A 87 14.75 1.06 1.99
C ASP A 87 15.72 1.77 1.02
N PRO A 88 15.60 3.09 0.82
CA PRO A 88 16.51 3.85 -0.05
C PRO A 88 17.97 3.86 0.44
N ALA A 89 18.24 3.46 1.69
CA ALA A 89 19.61 3.25 2.16
C ALA A 89 20.24 1.95 1.65
N LYS A 90 19.43 0.99 1.17
CA LYS A 90 19.87 -0.35 0.74
C LYS A 90 19.73 -0.58 -0.77
N CYS A 91 18.87 0.18 -1.43
CA CYS A 91 18.54 -0.01 -2.85
C CYS A 91 18.15 1.32 -3.54
N ALA A 92 17.99 1.26 -4.86
CA ALA A 92 17.59 2.42 -5.68
C ALA A 92 16.09 2.77 -5.57
N ILE A 93 15.28 1.93 -4.93
CA ILE A 93 13.83 2.11 -4.78
C ILE A 93 13.54 2.78 -3.43
N ASN A 94 12.60 3.73 -3.43
CA ASN A 94 12.05 4.36 -2.23
C ASN A 94 10.52 4.26 -2.31
N ASP A 95 9.98 3.10 -1.95
CA ASP A 95 8.54 2.85 -2.05
C ASP A 95 8.05 1.83 -1.02
N GLU A 96 6.76 1.90 -0.75
CA GLU A 96 6.05 1.00 0.16
C GLU A 96 4.74 0.56 -0.49
N ILE A 97 4.54 -0.74 -0.60
CA ILE A 97 3.36 -1.34 -1.21
C ILE A 97 2.54 -2.01 -0.11
N ARG A 98 1.34 -1.48 0.15
CA ARG A 98 0.37 -2.10 1.04
C ARG A 98 -0.53 -3.06 0.26
N ILE A 99 -0.65 -4.30 0.73
CA ILE A 99 -1.37 -5.34 -0.02
C ILE A 99 -2.89 -5.13 -0.02
N SER A 100 -3.45 -4.52 1.04
CA SER A 100 -4.89 -4.21 1.08
C SER A 100 -5.33 -3.29 -0.07
N ASP A 101 -4.45 -2.42 -0.57
CA ASP A 101 -4.76 -1.46 -1.62
C ASP A 101 -5.09 -2.16 -2.96
N TYR A 102 -4.71 -3.43 -3.11
CA TYR A 102 -4.99 -4.26 -4.29
C TYR A 102 -6.08 -5.31 -4.06
N LEU A 103 -6.59 -5.45 -2.84
CA LEU A 103 -7.60 -6.44 -2.47
C LEU A 103 -8.94 -5.83 -2.09
N GLU A 104 -8.92 -4.59 -1.59
CA GLU A 104 -10.12 -3.90 -1.14
C GLU A 104 -10.59 -2.85 -2.17
N PRO A 105 -11.90 -2.65 -2.35
CA PRO A 105 -12.41 -1.53 -3.11
C PRO A 105 -11.85 -0.22 -2.54
N LEU A 106 -11.29 0.64 -3.41
CA LEU A 106 -10.78 1.97 -3.06
C LEU A 106 -11.92 2.92 -2.65
N ASN A 107 -12.59 2.65 -1.53
CA ASN A 107 -13.70 3.47 -1.04
C ASN A 107 -13.24 4.79 -0.38
N ASN A 108 -11.95 5.13 -0.43
CA ASN A 108 -11.38 6.29 0.25
C ASN A 108 -10.16 6.91 -0.45
N ILE A 109 -10.19 7.05 -1.78
CA ILE A 109 -9.13 7.76 -2.53
C ILE A 109 -8.88 9.17 -1.94
N SER A 110 -9.93 9.83 -1.42
CA SER A 110 -9.86 11.14 -0.77
C SER A 110 -9.03 11.17 0.52
N LYS A 111 -8.94 10.07 1.29
CA LYS A 111 -8.12 10.01 2.51
C LYS A 111 -6.65 9.69 2.21
N MET A 112 -6.39 8.78 1.27
CA MET A 112 -5.01 8.39 0.90
C MET A 112 -4.23 9.54 0.24
N VAL A 113 -4.89 10.37 -0.58
CA VAL A 113 -4.27 11.56 -1.20
C VAL A 113 -3.98 12.66 -0.16
N ALA A 114 -4.75 12.74 0.93
CA ALA A 114 -4.53 13.71 2.00
C ALA A 114 -3.31 13.36 2.86
N GLU A 115 -3.07 12.07 3.16
CA GLU A 115 -1.94 11.60 3.96
C GLU A 115 -0.59 11.70 3.22
N LYS A 116 -0.56 11.46 1.89
CA LYS A 116 0.67 11.61 1.09
C LYS A 116 1.18 13.06 0.97
N LYS A 117 0.40 14.09 1.33
CA LYS A 117 0.85 15.49 1.32
C LYS A 117 1.55 15.94 2.62
N THR A 118 1.50 15.17 3.70
CA THR A 118 1.95 15.64 5.03
C THR A 118 3.36 15.23 5.45
N GLU A 119 4.12 14.44 4.68
CA GLU A 119 5.44 13.99 5.11
C GLU A 119 6.56 14.32 4.11
N TYR A 120 6.92 15.61 4.06
CA TYR A 120 8.27 16.09 3.79
C TYR A 120 8.55 17.30 4.69
N ARG A 121 8.55 17.10 6.01
CA ARG A 121 9.07 18.11 6.96
C ARG A 121 10.53 17.81 7.24
N VAL A 122 11.42 18.45 6.48
CA VAL A 122 12.85 18.47 6.79
C VAL A 122 13.01 19.00 8.23
N LYS A 123 13.53 18.17 9.15
CA LYS A 123 13.87 18.64 10.50
C LYS A 123 15.00 19.66 10.34
N PRO A 124 14.87 20.92 10.79
CA PRO A 124 15.96 21.87 10.70
C PRO A 124 17.15 21.34 11.51
N ALA A 125 18.34 21.41 10.92
CA ALA A 125 19.59 20.97 11.52
C ALA A 125 19.71 21.54 12.95
N THR A 126 19.93 20.65 13.92
CA THR A 126 20.10 21.00 15.33
C THR A 126 21.25 22.00 15.47
N ARG A 127 20.91 23.25 15.83
CA ARG A 127 21.89 24.32 16.08
C ARG A 127 22.77 23.91 17.26
N GLN A 128 23.98 23.43 16.98
CA GLN A 128 24.97 23.14 18.02
C GLN A 128 25.23 24.42 18.83
N ARG A 129 25.00 24.33 20.13
CA ARG A 129 25.27 25.40 21.09
C ARG A 129 26.77 25.72 21.06
N ARG A 130 27.11 26.95 20.65
CA ARG A 130 28.45 27.52 20.78
C ARG A 130 28.75 27.66 22.27
N VAL A 131 29.66 26.83 22.80
CA VAL A 131 30.17 26.98 24.16
C VAL A 131 31.13 28.17 24.17
N THR A 132 30.70 29.29 24.75
CA THR A 132 31.59 30.44 24.98
C THR A 132 32.52 30.11 26.16
N ARG A 133 33.83 29.95 25.88
CA ARG A 133 34.86 29.87 26.91
C ARG A 133 34.94 31.20 27.66
N HIS A 134 34.59 31.19 28.95
CA HIS A 134 34.79 32.33 29.84
C HIS A 134 36.28 32.40 30.23
N LYS A 135 36.96 33.50 29.88
CA LYS A 135 38.32 33.82 30.36
C LYS A 135 38.22 34.31 31.82
N PRO A 136 39.06 33.84 32.76
CA PRO A 136 39.07 34.35 34.12
C PRO A 136 39.67 35.77 34.16
N ARG A 137 39.03 36.66 34.93
CA ARG A 137 39.49 38.03 35.18
C ARG A 137 40.60 38.00 36.23
N ALA A 138 41.75 38.60 35.89
CA ALA A 138 42.88 38.77 36.80
C ALA A 138 42.51 39.69 37.98
N ARG A 139 43.00 39.30 39.16
CA ARG A 139 42.88 39.99 40.44
C ARG A 139 43.90 41.13 40.48
N ALA A 140 43.48 42.36 40.75
CA ALA A 140 44.36 43.47 41.09
C ALA A 140 44.11 43.89 42.54
N LYS A 141 45.20 44.32 43.17
CA LYS A 141 45.43 44.56 44.61
C LYS A 141 44.48 45.58 45.23
#